data_AF-A0A1J3DK49-F1
#
_entry.id   AF-A0A1J3DK49-F1
#
_cell.length_a   1.000
_cell.length_b   1.000
_cell.length_c   1.000
_cell.angle_alpha   90.00
_cell.angle_beta   90.00
_cell.angle_gamma   90.00
#
_symmetry.space_group_name_H-M   'P 1'
#
loop_
_entity.id
_entity.type
_entity.pdbx_description
1 polymer ?
#
loop_
_entity_poly.entity_id
_entity_poly.type
_entity_poly.pdbx_seq_one_letter_code
_entity_poly.pdbx_strand_id
1 'polypeptide(L)'
;LLQQVGRQAVERQEPWKRQILTNAHEICDVLETESGSSSVTGMSLDISTIQNVVYISAGALKKMRNLQFLSIYNTRRRDTNVRVHVPEGMDFPPRLRLLRWEVYPAKCLPRTFMP
;
A
#
# COMPACT_ATOMS: atom_id res chain seq x y z
N LEU A 1 -18.55 -1.78 13.04
CA LEU A 1 -19.65 -1.40 12.13
C LEU A 1 -19.16 -0.45 11.02
N LEU A 2 -18.66 0.77 11.31
CA LEU A 2 -18.28 1.76 10.29
C LEU A 2 -17.25 1.27 9.25
N GLN A 3 -16.14 0.65 9.68
CA GLN A 3 -15.12 0.15 8.75
C GLN A 3 -15.63 -0.96 7.81
N GLN A 4 -16.53 -1.80 8.30
CA GLN A 4 -17.09 -2.89 7.50
C GLN A 4 -18.01 -2.34 6.40
N VAL A 5 -18.87 -1.38 6.75
CA VAL A 5 -19.72 -0.67 5.79
C VAL A 5 -18.86 0.09 4.76
N GLY A 6 -17.78 0.74 5.22
CA GLY A 6 -16.82 1.42 4.33
C GLY A 6 -16.15 0.47 3.33
N ARG A 7 -15.69 -0.71 3.78
CA ARG A 7 -15.12 -1.74 2.88
C ARG A 7 -16.13 -2.20 1.84
N GLN A 8 -17.35 -2.54 2.26
CA GLN A 8 -18.41 -2.96 1.35
C GLN A 8 -18.78 -1.87 0.33
N ALA A 9 -18.73 -0.60 0.73
CA ALA A 9 -18.97 0.52 -0.19
C ALA A 9 -17.88 0.64 -1.25
N VAL A 10 -16.62 0.37 -0.91
CA VAL A 10 -15.50 0.34 -1.86
C VAL A 10 -15.59 -0.86 -2.81
N GLU A 11 -15.92 -2.04 -2.29
CA GLU A 11 -16.05 -3.28 -3.09
C GLU A 11 -17.13 -3.18 -4.17
N ARG A 12 -18.22 -2.44 -3.89
CA ARG A 12 -19.31 -2.17 -4.84
C ARG A 12 -18.96 -1.18 -5.96
N GLN A 13 -17.83 -0.49 -5.88
CA GLN A 13 -17.38 0.38 -6.95
C GLN A 13 -16.71 -0.42 -8.06
N GLU A 14 -16.88 0.04 -9.30
CA GLU A 14 -16.09 -0.43 -10.44
C GLU A 14 -14.59 -0.33 -10.13
N PRO A 15 -13.77 -1.34 -10.44
CA PRO A 15 -12.36 -1.37 -10.10
C PRO A 15 -11.60 -0.09 -10.47
N TRP A 16 -11.82 0.44 -11.68
CA TRP A 16 -11.16 1.65 -12.17
C TRP A 16 -11.62 2.95 -11.50
N LYS A 17 -12.74 2.95 -10.76
CA LYS A 17 -13.24 4.11 -10.01
C LYS A 17 -12.81 4.10 -8.54
N ARG A 18 -12.24 3.00 -8.05
CA ARG A 18 -11.84 2.86 -6.64
C ARG A 18 -10.73 3.86 -6.31
N GLN A 19 -10.97 4.61 -5.25
CA GLN A 19 -9.96 5.51 -4.69
C GLN A 19 -9.21 4.86 -3.52
N ILE A 20 -9.80 3.85 -2.88
CA ILE A 20 -9.18 3.12 -1.79
C ILE A 20 -9.01 1.66 -2.25
N LEU A 21 -7.79 1.16 -2.18
CA LEU A 21 -7.48 -0.24 -2.48
C LEU A 21 -7.37 -1.02 -1.17
N THR A 22 -8.07 -2.17 -1.11
CA THR A 22 -8.02 -3.10 0.03
C THR A 22 -7.82 -4.56 -0.39
N ASN A 23 -7.90 -4.86 -1.69
CA ASN A 23 -7.64 -6.19 -2.20
C ASN A 23 -6.13 -6.40 -2.30
N ALA A 24 -5.61 -7.44 -1.65
CA ALA A 24 -4.16 -7.68 -1.58
C ALA A 24 -3.55 -7.95 -2.96
N HIS A 25 -4.22 -8.71 -3.83
CA HIS A 25 -3.73 -9.00 -5.18
C HIS A 25 -3.65 -7.72 -6.02
N GLU A 26 -4.72 -6.92 -6.04
CA GLU A 26 -4.77 -5.65 -6.76
C GLU A 26 -3.68 -4.68 -6.29
N ILE A 27 -3.45 -4.59 -4.97
CA ILE A 27 -2.39 -3.74 -4.42
C ILE A 27 -1.01 -4.27 -4.82
N CYS A 28 -0.76 -5.57 -4.71
CA CYS A 28 0.52 -6.16 -5.12
C CYS A 28 0.79 -5.87 -6.60
N ASP A 29 -0.14 -6.15 -7.50
CA ASP A 29 0.01 -5.87 -8.93
C ASP A 29 0.38 -4.40 -9.19
N VAL A 30 -0.33 -3.47 -8.53
CA VAL A 30 -0.08 -2.02 -8.64
C VAL A 30 1.32 -1.65 -8.15
N LEU A 31 1.76 -2.23 -7.04
CA LEU A 31 3.07 -1.94 -6.43
C LEU A 31 4.24 -2.57 -7.19
N GLU A 32 4.06 -3.75 -7.79
CA GLU A 32 5.09 -4.44 -8.58
C GLU A 32 5.25 -3.80 -9.96
N THR A 33 4.15 -3.45 -10.61
CA THR A 33 4.16 -2.96 -12.00
C THR A 33 4.22 -1.45 -12.15
N GLU A 34 4.20 -0.71 -11.03
CA GLU A 34 4.05 0.75 -11.01
C GLU A 34 2.83 1.24 -11.82
N SER A 35 1.75 0.47 -11.84
CA SER A 35 0.53 0.77 -12.58
C SER A 35 -0.47 1.61 -11.79
N GLY A 36 -0.07 2.06 -10.60
CA GLY A 36 -0.89 2.92 -9.73
C GLY A 36 -1.34 4.20 -10.42
N SER A 37 -2.62 4.52 -10.25
CA SER A 37 -3.27 5.71 -10.82
C SER A 37 -3.30 6.89 -9.83
N SER A 38 -3.40 8.11 -10.35
CA SER A 38 -3.65 9.31 -9.55
C SER A 38 -5.05 9.35 -8.92
N SER A 39 -5.96 8.44 -9.29
CA SER A 39 -7.25 8.29 -8.61
C SER A 39 -7.13 7.66 -7.22
N VAL A 40 -6.05 6.91 -6.95
CA VAL A 40 -5.84 6.23 -5.68
C VAL A 40 -5.45 7.24 -4.61
N THR A 41 -6.25 7.29 -3.54
CA THR A 41 -6.06 8.13 -2.35
C THR A 41 -5.69 7.31 -1.12
N GLY A 42 -5.98 6.01 -1.09
CA GLY A 42 -5.67 5.15 0.04
C GLY A 42 -5.32 3.71 -0.34
N MET A 43 -4.43 3.09 0.41
CA MET A 43 -4.13 1.66 0.32
C MET A 43 -4.00 1.03 1.70
N SER A 44 -4.59 -0.16 1.86
CA SER A 44 -4.51 -0.96 3.07
C SER A 44 -4.19 -2.40 2.73
N LEU A 45 -2.96 -2.82 3.00
CA LEU A 45 -2.42 -4.14 2.68
C LEU A 45 -2.08 -4.92 3.95
N ASP A 46 -2.75 -6.06 4.13
CA ASP A 46 -2.34 -7.08 5.10
C ASP A 46 -1.38 -8.06 4.42
N ILE A 47 -0.08 -7.95 4.73
CA ILE A 47 0.94 -8.78 4.07
C ILE A 47 0.81 -10.26 4.43
N SER A 48 0.08 -10.60 5.49
CA SER A 48 -0.13 -11.99 5.89
C SER A 48 -1.10 -12.75 4.97
N THR A 49 -1.85 -12.04 4.12
CA THR A 49 -2.75 -12.65 3.13
C THR A 49 -2.05 -12.97 1.81
N ILE A 50 -0.80 -12.54 1.64
CA ILE A 50 -0.02 -12.75 0.43
C ILE A 50 0.56 -14.17 0.46
N GLN A 51 0.36 -14.91 -0.64
CA GLN A 51 0.83 -16.30 -0.77
C GLN A 51 2.17 -16.40 -1.51
N ASN A 52 2.38 -15.54 -2.51
CA ASN A 52 3.58 -15.53 -3.36
C ASN A 52 4.57 -14.45 -2.93
N VAL A 53 5.81 -14.57 -3.37
CA VAL A 53 6.80 -13.50 -3.18
C VAL A 53 6.44 -12.31 -4.07
N VAL A 54 6.42 -11.12 -3.49
CA VAL A 54 6.05 -9.84 -4.12
C VAL A 54 7.21 -8.87 -3.98
N TYR A 55 7.56 -8.18 -5.06
CA TYR A 55 8.64 -7.20 -5.10
C TYR A 55 8.10 -5.79 -5.36
N ILE A 56 7.98 -4.98 -4.32
CA ILE A 56 7.52 -3.59 -4.48
C ILE A 56 8.57 -2.83 -5.30
N SER A 57 8.15 -2.13 -6.36
CA SER A 57 9.07 -1.26 -7.08
C SER A 57 9.42 0.00 -6.27
N ALA A 58 10.66 0.49 -6.37
CA ALA A 58 11.08 1.74 -5.74
C ALA A 58 10.29 2.95 -6.27
N GLY A 59 9.81 2.87 -7.52
CA GLY A 59 8.98 3.88 -8.16
C GLY A 59 7.47 3.69 -7.96
N ALA A 60 7.03 2.64 -7.26
CA ALA A 60 5.63 2.25 -7.16
C ALA A 60 4.71 3.41 -6.74
N LEU A 61 5.13 4.19 -5.74
CA LEU A 61 4.32 5.27 -5.19
C LEU A 61 4.39 6.57 -5.99
N LYS A 62 5.34 6.71 -6.92
CA LYS A 62 5.63 7.97 -7.63
C LYS A 62 4.49 8.44 -8.54
N LYS A 63 3.74 7.50 -9.14
CA LYS A 63 2.60 7.81 -10.01
C LYS A 63 1.31 8.08 -9.23
N MET A 64 1.23 7.64 -7.98
CA MET A 64 0.06 7.82 -7.09
C MET A 64 0.13 9.15 -6.32
N ARG A 65 0.21 10.27 -7.05
CA ARG A 65 0.43 11.61 -6.47
C ARG A 65 -0.63 12.08 -5.48
N ASN A 66 -1.83 11.49 -5.52
CA ASN A 66 -2.94 11.80 -4.61
C ASN A 66 -3.07 10.83 -3.43
N LEU A 67 -2.15 9.87 -3.30
CA LEU A 67 -2.13 8.93 -2.19
C LEU A 67 -1.93 9.70 -0.87
N GLN A 68 -2.91 9.57 0.02
CA GLN A 68 -2.97 10.22 1.32
C GLN A 68 -2.82 9.23 2.47
N PHE A 69 -3.26 7.98 2.28
CA PHE A 69 -3.25 6.95 3.30
C PHE A 69 -2.52 5.69 2.81
N LEU A 70 -1.46 5.30 3.50
CA LEU A 70 -0.75 4.05 3.25
C LEU A 70 -0.67 3.24 4.55
N SER A 71 -1.25 2.04 4.54
CA SER A 71 -1.21 1.10 5.65
C SER A 71 -0.76 -0.28 5.17
N ILE A 72 0.46 -0.67 5.51
CA ILE A 72 1.05 -1.99 5.23
C ILE A 72 1.35 -2.64 6.59
N TYR A 73 0.68 -3.75 6.88
CA TYR A 73 0.69 -4.39 8.21
C TYR A 73 0.63 -5.91 8.12
N ASN A 74 0.91 -6.58 9.24
CA ASN A 74 0.88 -8.04 9.35
C ASN A 74 -0.06 -8.47 10.49
N THR A 75 -1.21 -9.09 10.16
CA THR A 75 -2.12 -9.61 11.20
C THR A 75 -1.64 -10.94 11.79
N ARG A 76 -0.84 -11.72 11.06
CA ARG A 76 -0.26 -13.00 11.52
C ARG A 76 1.19 -12.80 11.94
N ARG A 77 1.42 -12.06 13.03
CA ARG A 77 2.78 -11.71 13.53
C ARG A 77 3.73 -12.89 13.78
N ARG A 78 3.24 -14.13 13.81
CA ARG A 78 4.06 -15.35 13.96
C ARG A 78 4.57 -15.92 12.64
N ASP A 79 4.06 -15.47 11.50
CA ASP A 79 4.60 -15.85 10.19
C ASP A 79 5.86 -15.02 9.93
N THR A 80 7.02 -15.67 10.04
CA THR A 80 8.33 -15.06 9.83
C THR A 80 8.73 -15.04 8.35
N ASN A 81 7.93 -15.63 7.46
CA ASN A 81 8.23 -15.60 6.04
C ASN A 81 7.93 -14.21 5.48
N VAL A 82 8.99 -13.45 5.23
CA VAL A 82 8.91 -12.19 4.50
C VAL A 82 8.63 -12.50 3.04
N ARG A 83 7.37 -12.33 2.63
CA ARG A 83 6.93 -12.50 1.24
C ARG A 83 6.87 -11.19 0.47
N VAL A 84 7.05 -10.05 1.14
CA VAL A 84 7.03 -8.73 0.51
C VAL A 84 8.41 -8.12 0.63
N HIS A 85 9.10 -7.99 -0.49
CA HIS A 85 10.38 -7.29 -0.57
C HIS A 85 10.14 -5.82 -0.84
N VAL A 86 10.68 -4.99 0.03
CA VAL A 86 10.54 -3.54 -0.02
C VAL A 86 11.92 -2.94 -0.33
N PRO A 87 12.06 -2.13 -1.39
CA PRO A 87 13.35 -1.59 -1.78
C PRO A 87 13.78 -0.47 -0.82
N GLU A 88 15.09 -0.33 -0.63
CA GLU A 88 15.67 0.86 -0.05
C GLU A 88 15.55 2.04 -1.04
N GLY A 89 15.31 3.25 -0.53
CA GLY A 89 15.24 4.45 -1.38
C GLY A 89 13.91 4.69 -2.09
N MET A 90 12.79 4.29 -1.49
CA MET A 90 11.46 4.62 -1.99
C MET A 90 11.13 6.11 -1.81
N ASP A 91 10.55 6.73 -2.85
CA ASP A 91 10.00 8.08 -2.77
C ASP A 91 8.53 8.04 -2.33
N PHE A 92 8.18 8.87 -1.35
CA PHE A 92 6.80 9.02 -0.90
C PHE A 92 6.08 10.14 -1.66
N PRO A 93 4.78 9.97 -1.97
CA PRO A 93 4.01 10.99 -2.66
C PRO A 93 3.81 12.21 -1.75
N PRO A 94 3.78 13.44 -2.32
CA PRO A 94 3.79 14.69 -1.56
C PRO A 94 2.51 14.95 -0.74
N ARG A 95 1.46 14.16 -0.97
CA ARG A 95 0.17 14.27 -0.28
C ARG A 95 -0.02 13.20 0.79
N LEU A 96 1.00 12.40 1.10
CA LEU A 96 0.87 11.33 2.10
C LEU A 96 0.72 11.92 3.50
N ARG A 97 -0.44 11.71 4.13
CA ARG A 97 -0.78 12.26 5.45
C ARG A 97 -0.73 11.21 6.56
N LEU A 98 -0.90 9.95 6.18
CA LEU A 98 -0.92 8.83 7.12
C LEU A 98 -0.11 7.67 6.56
N LEU A 99 0.91 7.30 7.32
CA LEU A 99 1.79 6.19 7.03
C LEU A 99 1.81 5.20 8.20
N ARG A 100 1.33 3.98 7.97
CA ARG A 100 1.57 2.82 8.81
C ARG A 100 2.31 1.79 7.97
N TRP A 101 3.53 1.44 8.34
CA TRP A 101 4.31 0.42 7.63
C TRP A 101 5.06 -0.43 8.63
N GLU A 102 4.48 -1.57 9.03
CA GLU A 102 5.04 -2.43 10.10
C GLU A 102 6.31 -3.17 9.68
N VAL A 103 6.54 -3.33 8.38
CA VAL A 103 7.70 -4.00 7.77
C VAL A 103 8.53 -3.06 6.90
N TYR A 104 8.67 -1.80 7.33
CA TYR A 104 9.47 -0.82 6.59
C TYR A 104 10.95 -1.23 6.58
N PRO A 105 11.64 -1.28 5.43
CA PRO A 105 12.97 -1.90 5.31
C PRO A 105 14.09 -1.04 5.92
N ALA A 106 13.89 0.28 6.01
CA ALA A 106 14.91 1.20 6.50
C ALA A 106 14.70 1.59 7.97
N LYS A 107 15.78 1.98 8.64
CA LYS A 107 15.76 2.42 10.05
C LYS A 107 15.05 3.76 10.25
N CYS A 108 14.96 4.57 9.21
CA CYS A 108 14.30 5.87 9.21
C CYS A 108 13.65 6.14 7.86
N LEU A 109 12.64 7.00 7.86
CA LEU A 109 12.01 7.49 6.63
C LEU A 109 12.99 8.38 5.86
N PRO A 110 12.89 8.44 4.52
CA PRO A 110 13.71 9.31 3.70
C PRO A 110 13.48 10.77 4.08
N ARG A 111 14.52 11.60 3.97
CA ARG A 111 14.45 13.03 4.33
C ARG A 111 13.46 13.81 3.47
N THR A 112 13.05 13.28 2.34
CA THR A 112 12.03 13.84 1.44
C THR A 112 10.61 13.63 1.96
N PHE A 113 10.40 12.78 2.97
CA PHE A 113 9.11 12.58 3.58
C PHE A 113 8.73 13.80 4.46
N MET A 114 7.64 14.46 4.10
CA MET A 114 7.11 15.65 4.76
C MET A 114 5.68 15.36 5.24
N PRO A 115 5.46 15.02 6.52
CA PRO A 115 4.14 14.66 7.06
C PRO A 115 3.16 15.84 7.16
#